data_AF-A0A3P7LQS6-F1
#
_entry.id   AF-A0A3P7LQS6-F1
#
_cell.length_a   1.000
_cell.length_b   1.000
_cell.length_c   1.000
_cell.angle_alpha   90.00
_cell.angle_beta   90.00
_cell.angle_gamma   90.00
#
_symmetry.space_group_name_H-M   'P 1'
#
loop_
_entity.id
_entity.type
_entity.pdbx_description
1 polymer ?
#
loop_
_entity_poly.entity_id
_entity_poly.type
_entity_poly.pdbx_seq_one_letter_code
_entity_poly.pdbx_strand_id
1 'polypeptide(L)' 'MSLRCHTWGTSLGSHAVKVIGWGVDKGVDYWLVANSWNTDWGENGYFRIRRGTNECGFESRICAGDINLKKI' A
#
# COMPACT_ATOMS: atom_id res chain seq x y z
N MET A 1 -5.91 10.67 -7.72
CA MET A 1 -5.38 9.33 -7.46
C MET A 1 -6.48 8.31 -7.26
N SER A 2 -6.43 7.18 -7.95
CA SER A 2 -7.52 6.19 -7.89
C SER A 2 -7.37 5.27 -6.68
N LEU A 3 -8.46 5.10 -5.91
CA LEU A 3 -8.50 4.13 -4.82
C LEU A 3 -8.63 2.71 -5.38
N ARG A 4 -7.77 1.80 -4.95
CA ARG A 4 -7.82 0.38 -5.32
C ARG A 4 -8.68 -0.39 -4.32
N CYS A 5 -9.70 -1.05 -4.87
CA CYS A 5 -10.48 -2.12 -4.24
C CYS A 5 -10.58 -3.24 -5.27
N HIS A 6 -10.35 -4.49 -4.86
CA HIS A 6 -10.48 -5.62 -5.75
C HIS A 6 -11.96 -5.89 -6.04
N THR A 7 -12.29 -6.08 -7.31
CA THR A 7 -13.66 -6.37 -7.76
C THR A 7 -13.75 -7.70 -8.50
N TRP A 8 -12.74 -8.01 -9.32
CA TRP A 8 -12.66 -9.26 -10.08
C TRP A 8 -11.19 -9.57 -10.47
N GLY A 9 -10.92 -10.83 -10.82
CA GLY A 9 -9.60 -11.34 -11.24
C GLY A 9 -9.14 -12.51 -10.36
N THR A 10 -8.23 -13.33 -10.88
CA THR A 10 -7.63 -14.43 -10.10
C THR A 10 -6.50 -13.92 -9.21
N SER A 11 -6.22 -14.64 -8.12
CA SER A 11 -5.06 -14.34 -7.28
C SER A 11 -3.77 -14.66 -8.04
N LEU A 12 -2.89 -13.68 -8.16
CA LEU A 12 -1.55 -13.83 -8.77
C LEU A 12 -0.44 -14.04 -7.72
N GLY A 13 -0.79 -14.06 -6.43
CA GLY A 13 0.15 -14.19 -5.32
C GLY A 13 0.19 -12.95 -4.42
N SER A 14 1.22 -12.89 -3.57
CA SER A 14 1.46 -11.78 -2.64
C SER A 14 2.55 -10.85 -3.17
N HIS A 15 2.42 -9.55 -2.87
CA HIS A 15 3.38 -8.52 -3.29
C HIS A 15 3.72 -7.61 -2.12
N ALA A 16 5.02 -7.42 -1.85
CA ALA A 16 5.49 -6.56 -0.77
C ALA A 16 5.68 -5.12 -1.29
N VAL A 17 5.18 -4.16 -0.53
CA VAL A 17 5.15 -2.73 -0.88
C VAL A 17 5.43 -1.86 0.34
N LYS A 18 5.72 -0.57 0.12
CA LYS A 18 6.04 0.38 1.19
C LYS A 18 4.88 1.33 1.46
N VAL A 19 4.29 1.24 2.64
CA VAL A 19 3.31 2.24 3.13
C VAL A 19 4.05 3.51 3.51
N ILE A 20 3.59 4.66 3.03
CA ILE A 20 4.22 5.97 3.27
C ILE A 20 3.26 7.02 3.82
N GLY A 21 1.98 6.69 3.98
CA GLY A 21 0.99 7.60 4.52
C GLY A 21 -0.41 7.02 4.49
N TRP A 22 -1.38 7.81 4.93
CA TRP A 22 -2.80 7.48 4.92
C TRP A 22 -3.63 8.76 4.75
N GLY A 23 -4.91 8.60 4.49
CA GLY A 23 -5.83 9.72 4.47
C GLY A 23 -7.28 9.28 4.32
N VAL A 24 -8.12 10.26 4.01
CA VAL A 24 -9.54 10.11 3.71
C VAL A 24 -9.80 10.88 2.41
N ASP A 25 -10.48 10.26 1.46
CA ASP A 25 -10.91 10.91 0.22
C ASP A 25 -12.39 10.58 -0.01
N LYS A 26 -13.24 11.61 -0.07
CA LYS A 26 -14.71 11.48 -0.20
C LYS A 26 -15.33 10.50 0.80
N GLY A 27 -14.87 10.54 2.06
CA GLY A 27 -15.35 9.65 3.13
C GLY A 27 -14.80 8.23 3.08
N VAL A 28 -13.84 7.94 2.19
CA VAL A 28 -13.20 6.62 2.10
C VAL A 28 -11.76 6.69 2.59
N ASP A 29 -11.48 5.89 3.61
CA ASP A 29 -10.17 5.72 4.22
C ASP A 29 -9.20 4.97 3.29
N TYR A 30 -7.97 5.47 3.16
CA TYR A 30 -6.95 4.84 2.32
C TYR A 30 -5.56 4.81 2.97
N TRP A 31 -4.74 3.85 2.53
CA TRP A 31 -3.28 3.84 2.65
C TRP A 31 -2.67 4.43 1.37
N LEU A 32 -1.65 5.28 1.51
CA LEU A 32 -0.79 5.73 0.42
C LEU A 32 0.44 4.82 0.36
N VAL A 33 0.70 4.25 -0.82
CA VAL A 33 1.66 3.18 -0.97
C VAL A 33 2.59 3.47 -2.15
N ALA A 34 3.89 3.31 -1.93
CA ALA A 34 4.91 3.30 -2.98
C ALA A 34 5.09 1.88 -3.51
N ASN A 35 4.89 1.70 -4.82
CA ASN A 35 5.12 0.43 -5.51
C ASN A 35 6.59 0.30 -5.97
N SER A 36 6.96 -0.87 -6.46
CA SER A 36 8.30 -1.23 -6.93
C SER A 36 8.36 -1.59 -8.42
N TRP A 37 7.35 -1.19 -9.20
CA TRP A 37 7.25 -1.45 -10.64
C TRP A 37 7.50 -0.19 -11.48
N ASN A 38 8.56 0.55 -11.15
CA ASN A 38 8.96 1.79 -11.81
C ASN A 38 7.91 2.93 -11.70
N THR A 39 8.28 4.14 -12.13
CA THR A 39 7.45 5.35 -11.98
C THR A 39 6.36 5.50 -13.03
N ASP A 40 6.47 4.78 -14.16
CA ASP A 40 5.47 4.75 -15.23
C ASP A 40 4.23 3.93 -14.86
N TRP A 41 4.32 3.11 -13.81
CA TRP A 41 3.17 2.37 -13.30
C TRP A 41 2.30 3.22 -12.35
N GLY A 42 0.98 3.11 -12.51
CA GLY A 42 0.03 3.75 -11.61
C GLY A 42 0.11 5.27 -11.69
N GLU A 43 0.24 5.92 -10.54
CA GLU A 43 0.40 7.38 -10.49
C GLU A 43 1.80 7.71 -9.99
N ASN A 44 2.73 7.85 -10.93
CA ASN A 44 4.15 8.10 -10.66
C ASN A 44 4.80 7.02 -9.76
N GLY A 45 4.39 5.75 -9.88
CA GLY A 45 4.85 4.64 -9.06
C GLY A 45 4.07 4.43 -7.75
N TYR A 46 3.03 5.22 -7.50
CA TYR A 46 2.22 5.13 -6.28
C TYR A 46 0.82 4.58 -6.56
N PHE A 47 0.20 4.04 -5.51
CA PHE A 47 -1.22 3.70 -5.50
C PHE A 47 -1.85 3.93 -4.11
N ARG A 48 -3.18 4.01 -4.09
CA ARG A 48 -3.98 4.05 -2.86
C ARG A 48 -4.76 2.75 -2.75
N ILE A 49 -4.86 2.18 -1.56
CA ILE A 49 -5.69 0.99 -1.27
C ILE A 49 -6.59 1.27 -0.08
N ARG A 50 -7.80 0.68 -0.10
CA ARG A 50 -8.78 0.87 0.97
C ARG A 50 -8.22 0.43 2.32
N ARG A 51 -8.32 1.33 3.30
CA ARG A 51 -7.84 1.14 4.67
C ARG A 51 -9.00 0.82 5.61
N GLY A 52 -8.72 0.05 6.65
CA GLY A 52 -9.68 -0.33 7.70
C GLY A 52 -10.59 -1.50 7.32
N THR A 53 -10.35 -2.14 6.18
CA THR A 53 -11.12 -3.31 5.71
C THR A 53 -10.25 -4.53 5.44
N ASN A 54 -8.95 -4.46 5.74
CA ASN A 54 -7.98 -5.50 5.36
C ASN A 54 -8.10 -5.92 3.88
N GLU A 55 -8.34 -4.95 2.99
CA GLU A 55 -8.52 -5.14 1.55
C GLU A 55 -7.37 -5.98 0.98
N CYS A 56 -7.66 -7.08 0.28
CA CYS A 56 -6.63 -8.03 -0.22
C CYS A 56 -5.64 -8.54 0.85
N GLY A 57 -6.00 -8.55 2.13
CA GLY A 57 -5.10 -8.94 3.22
C GLY A 57 -4.00 -7.91 3.53
N PHE A 58 -4.14 -6.68 3.04
CA PHE A 58 -3.09 -5.64 3.09
C PHE A 58 -2.63 -5.29 4.51
N GLU A 59 -3.51 -5.42 5.51
CA GLU A 59 -3.25 -5.06 6.91
C GLU A 59 -2.79 -6.27 7.74
N SER A 60 -2.67 -7.45 7.11
CA SER A 60 -2.39 -8.71 7.81
C SER A 60 -0.90 -8.99 8.04
N ARG A 61 0.00 -8.36 7.28
CA ARG A 61 1.44 -8.64 7.30
C ARG A 61 2.27 -7.36 7.21
N ILE A 62 2.15 -6.53 8.25
CA ILE A 62 2.93 -5.30 8.39
C ILE A 62 4.21 -5.58 9.17
N CYS A 63 5.34 -5.19 8.60
CA CYS A 63 6.66 -5.30 9.23
C CYS A 63 7.32 -3.92 9.28
N ALA A 64 8.01 -3.63 10.39
CA ALA A 64 8.82 -2.44 10.59
C ALA A 64 10.05 -2.79 11.42
N GLY A 65 11.01 -1.87 11.53
CA GLY A 65 12.20 -2.04 12.36
C GLY A 65 12.82 -0.71 12.73
N ASP A 66 13.49 -0.69 13.88
CA ASP A 66 14.23 0.47 14.37
C ASP A 66 15.72 0.36 14.00
N ILE A 67 16.31 1.48 13.61
CA ILE A 67 17.74 1.56 13.29
C ILE A 67 18.53 1.76 14.60
N ASN A 68 19.52 0.91 14.84
CA ASN A 68 20.44 1.10 15.96
C ASN A 68 21.53 2.12 15.60
N LEU A 69 21.31 3.37 16.01
CA LEU A 69 22.22 4.49 15.75
C LEU A 69 23.57 4.38 16.47
N LYS A 70 23.72 3.49 17.45
CA LYS A 70 24.99 3.30 18.19
C LYS A 70 25.94 2.30 17.52
N LYS A 71 25.53 1.68 16.40
CA LYS A 71 26.31 0.70 15.63
C LYS A 71 26.73 1.23 14.25
N ILE A 72 26.58 2.53 14.02
CA ILE A 72 27.00 3.27 12.82
C ILE A 72 28.18 4.15 13.24
#